data_AF-A0AAW9NUP7-F1
#
_entry.id   AF-A0AAW9NUP7-F1
#
_cell.length_a   1.000
_cell.length_b   1.000
_cell.length_c   1.000
_cell.angle_alpha   90.00
_cell.angle_beta   90.00
_cell.angle_gamma   90.00
#
_symmetry.space_group_name_H-M   'P 1'
#
loop_
_entity.id
_entity.type
_entity.pdbx_description
1 polymer ?
#
loop_
_entity_poly.entity_id
_entity_poly.type
_entity_poly.pdbx_seq_one_letter_code
_entity_poly.pdbx_strand_id
1 'polypeptide(L)'
;MLKPVIDPIATLGSTLLLVDIAPKFEQVKNDDGKFERTDKIISYVYSVVCVERKFEKVSIKIDEKRPLFDTEKEDIPESTIVAFENLTITPYVQNGWIQLSSKADKCFVCEEE
;
A
#
# COMPACT_ATOMS: atom_id res chain seq x y z
N MET A 1 4.91 -20.13 -18.78
CA MET A 1 4.69 -19.73 -17.38
C MET A 1 3.46 -18.82 -17.36
N LEU A 2 2.41 -19.17 -16.63
CA LEU A 2 1.22 -18.34 -16.49
C LEU A 2 1.54 -17.15 -15.58
N LYS A 3 1.33 -15.93 -16.05
CA LYS A 3 1.35 -14.71 -15.22
C LYS A 3 -0.11 -14.28 -15.04
N PRO A 4 -0.77 -14.63 -13.93
CA PRO A 4 -2.15 -14.23 -13.72
C PRO A 4 -2.24 -12.70 -13.65
N VAL A 5 -3.20 -12.14 -14.38
CA VAL A 5 -3.59 -10.74 -14.25
C VAL A 5 -4.68 -10.69 -13.18
N ILE A 6 -4.42 -9.98 -12.08
CA ILE A 6 -5.36 -9.83 -10.99
C ILE A 6 -6.13 -8.53 -11.19
N ASP A 7 -7.46 -8.62 -11.20
CA ASP A 7 -8.35 -7.45 -11.21
C ASP A 7 -8.39 -6.85 -9.79
N PRO A 8 -7.91 -5.62 -9.60
CA PRO A 8 -7.88 -5.00 -8.27
C PRO A 8 -9.26 -4.76 -7.68
N ILE A 9 -10.23 -4.32 -8.49
CA ILE A 9 -11.59 -4.00 -8.01
C ILE A 9 -12.31 -5.31 -7.63
N ALA A 10 -12.19 -6.33 -8.48
CA ALA A 10 -12.78 -7.64 -8.17
C ALA A 10 -12.11 -8.35 -6.98
N THR A 11 -10.90 -7.92 -6.58
CA THR A 11 -10.16 -8.48 -5.44
C THR A 11 -10.40 -7.70 -4.15
N LEU A 12 -10.33 -6.37 -4.21
CA LEU A 12 -10.34 -5.48 -3.04
C LEU A 12 -11.70 -4.80 -2.80
N GLY A 13 -12.58 -4.79 -3.80
CA GLY A 13 -13.79 -3.96 -3.78
C GLY A 13 -13.54 -2.53 -4.25
N SER A 14 -14.62 -1.76 -4.40
CA SER A 14 -14.57 -0.35 -4.80
C SER A 14 -14.34 0.62 -3.63
N THR A 15 -14.75 0.23 -2.42
CA THR A 15 -14.67 1.11 -1.25
C THR A 15 -13.48 0.75 -0.37
N LEU A 16 -12.46 1.62 -0.39
CA LEU A 16 -11.22 1.46 0.38
C LEU A 16 -11.12 2.57 1.43
N LEU A 17 -11.25 2.20 2.70
CA LEU A 17 -11.12 3.11 3.82
C LEU A 17 -9.66 3.20 4.25
N LEU A 18 -9.08 4.41 4.25
CA LEU A 18 -7.72 4.64 4.71
C LEU A 18 -7.63 4.54 6.23
N VAL A 19 -6.65 3.76 6.72
CA VAL A 19 -6.43 3.58 8.17
C VAL A 19 -5.04 3.93 8.65
N ASP A 20 -4.03 3.91 7.78
CA ASP A 20 -2.65 4.24 8.16
C ASP A 20 -1.81 4.62 6.92
N ILE A 21 -0.82 5.47 7.13
CA ILE A 21 0.22 5.81 6.15
C ILE A 21 1.58 5.69 6.83
N ALA A 22 2.37 4.71 6.41
CA ALA A 22 3.69 4.47 6.98
C ALA A 22 4.81 4.79 5.96
N PRO A 23 5.84 5.58 6.32
CA PRO A 23 7.00 5.77 5.48
C PRO A 23 7.80 4.47 5.36
N LYS A 24 8.22 4.14 4.14
CA LYS A 24 9.14 3.05 3.87
C LYS A 24 10.53 3.60 3.60
N PHE A 25 11.46 3.18 4.43
CA PHE A 25 12.84 3.62 4.40
C PHE A 25 13.72 2.69 3.55
N GLU A 26 14.77 3.26 2.96
CA GLU A 26 15.81 2.52 2.25
C GLU A 26 16.54 1.60 3.24
N GLN A 27 16.80 0.37 2.79
CA GLN A 27 17.63 -0.59 3.50
C GLN A 27 18.91 -0.81 2.69
N VAL A 28 20.06 -0.55 3.31
CA VAL A 28 21.38 -0.73 2.71
C VAL A 28 22.03 -1.95 3.31
N LYS A 29 22.71 -2.75 2.48
CA LYS A 29 23.45 -3.91 2.94
C LYS A 29 24.84 -3.48 3.40
N ASN A 30 25.17 -3.77 4.65
CA ASN A 30 26.46 -3.48 5.23
C ASN A 30 27.48 -4.56 4.88
N ASP A 31 28.75 -4.28 5.18
CA ASP A 31 29.89 -5.17 4.93
C ASP A 31 29.72 -6.54 5.62
N ASP A 32 29.04 -6.58 6.77
CA ASP A 32 28.69 -7.82 7.50
C ASP A 32 27.52 -8.61 6.88
N GLY A 33 27.00 -8.16 5.74
CA GLY A 33 25.92 -8.81 5.01
C GLY A 33 24.51 -8.58 5.55
N LYS A 34 24.37 -7.83 6.66
CA LYS A 34 23.08 -7.43 7.24
C LYS A 34 22.50 -6.21 6.52
N PHE A 35 21.18 -6.07 6.56
CA PHE A 35 20.49 -4.89 6.05
C PHE A 35 20.20 -3.92 7.19
N GLU A 36 20.68 -2.69 7.06
CA GLU A 36 20.36 -1.61 7.99
C GLU A 36 19.44 -0.59 7.33
N ARG A 37 18.48 -0.10 8.11
CA ARG A 37 17.55 0.95 7.71
C ARG A 37 18.29 2.28 7.75
N THR A 38 18.13 3.08 6.70
CA THR A 38 18.59 4.48 6.65
C THR A 38 17.43 5.43 6.98
N ASP A 39 17.73 6.73 7.09
CA ASP A 39 16.73 7.78 7.26
C ASP A 39 16.07 8.22 5.93
N LYS A 40 16.51 7.67 4.81
CA LYS A 40 15.99 8.03 3.48
C LYS A 40 14.66 7.31 3.22
N ILE A 41 13.58 8.08 3.12
CA ILE A 41 12.27 7.59 2.68
C ILE A 41 12.31 7.33 1.16
N ILE A 42 11.89 6.13 0.76
CA ILE A 42 11.86 5.70 -0.65
C ILE A 42 10.46 5.53 -1.21
N SER A 43 9.45 5.33 -0.36
CA SER A 43 8.05 5.17 -0.73
C SER A 43 7.18 5.30 0.53
N TYR A 44 5.86 5.32 0.37
CA TYR A 44 4.91 5.19 1.47
C TYR A 44 4.09 3.92 1.31
N VAL A 45 3.63 3.37 2.43
CA VAL A 45 2.73 2.22 2.47
C VAL A 45 1.43 2.67 3.09
N TYR A 46 0.36 2.58 2.33
CA TYR A 46 -0.98 2.91 2.75
C TYR A 46 -1.65 1.63 3.20
N SER A 47 -2.15 1.60 4.43
CA SER A 47 -3.01 0.53 4.86
C SER A 47 -4.45 0.96 4.66
N VAL A 48 -5.22 0.13 3.95
CA VAL A 48 -6.64 0.35 3.69
C VAL A 48 -7.46 -0.85 4.12
N VAL A 49 -8.71 -0.58 4.49
CA VAL A 49 -9.72 -1.59 4.78
C VAL A 49 -10.65 -1.70 3.58
N CYS A 50 -10.78 -2.91 3.07
CA CYS A 50 -11.68 -3.29 1.99
C CYS A 50 -13.08 -3.54 2.55
N VAL A 51 -13.95 -2.52 2.52
CA VAL A 51 -15.27 -2.57 3.18
C VAL A 51 -16.12 -3.72 2.64
N GLU A 52 -16.13 -3.89 1.32
CA GLU A 52 -16.89 -4.93 0.62
C GLU A 52 -16.29 -6.34 0.77
N ARG A 53 -15.08 -6.44 1.33
CA ARG A 53 -14.35 -7.71 1.50
C ARG A 53 -14.24 -8.08 2.98
N LYS A 54 -15.35 -8.00 3.72
CA LYS A 54 -15.42 -8.35 5.16
C LYS A 54 -14.38 -7.59 6.00
N PHE A 55 -14.08 -6.36 5.62
CA PHE A 55 -13.09 -5.51 6.29
C PHE A 55 -11.67 -6.09 6.30
N GLU A 56 -11.31 -6.89 5.29
CA GLU A 56 -9.93 -7.30 5.08
C GLU A 56 -9.01 -6.07 4.94
N LYS A 57 -7.84 -6.13 5.58
CA LYS A 57 -6.87 -5.04 5.57
C LYS A 57 -5.75 -5.38 4.60
N VAL A 58 -5.44 -4.45 3.71
CA VAL A 58 -4.36 -4.59 2.73
C VAL A 58 -3.41 -3.40 2.77
N SER A 59 -2.14 -3.68 2.51
CA SER A 59 -1.10 -2.66 2.39
C SER A 59 -0.75 -2.43 0.93
N ILE A 60 -0.84 -1.17 0.50
CA ILE A 60 -0.55 -0.73 -0.86
C ILE A 60 0.68 0.17 -0.81
N LYS A 61 1.74 -0.22 -1.51
CA LYS A 61 2.93 0.61 -1.65
C LYS A 61 2.73 1.63 -2.76
N ILE A 62 3.02 2.88 -2.46
CA ILE A 62 2.90 4.00 -3.40
C ILE A 62 4.28 4.51 -3.80
N ASP A 63 4.46 4.72 -5.10
CA ASP A 63 5.71 5.22 -5.67
C ASP A 63 5.87 6.74 -5.47
N GLU A 64 4.77 7.49 -5.33
CA GLU A 64 4.79 8.90 -4.93
C GLU A 64 5.50 9.08 -3.56
N LYS A 65 6.50 9.97 -3.54
CA LYS A 65 7.36 10.23 -2.38
C LYS A 65 6.74 11.17 -1.35
N ARG A 66 5.53 11.65 -1.58
CA ARG A 66 4.82 12.53 -0.64
C ARG A 66 3.57 11.79 -0.15
N PRO A 67 3.35 11.71 1.16
CA PRO A 67 2.15 11.09 1.68
C PRO A 67 0.94 12.03 1.49
N LEU A 68 -0.24 11.43 1.45
CA LEU A 68 -1.52 12.13 1.35
C LEU A 68 -1.79 12.98 2.59
N PHE A 69 -1.46 12.43 3.76
CA PHE A 69 -1.47 13.12 5.06
C PHE A 69 -0.11 12.98 5.73
N ASP A 70 0.33 14.03 6.41
CA ASP A 70 1.56 14.00 7.20
C ASP A 70 1.23 13.50 8.61
N THR A 71 1.30 12.19 8.80
CA THR A 71 0.91 11.51 10.05
C THR A 71 1.82 11.83 11.24
N GLU A 72 2.92 12.55 11.04
CA GLU A 72 3.73 13.09 12.14
C GLU A 72 3.16 14.43 12.68
N LYS A 73 2.30 15.09 11.91
CA LYS A 73 1.73 16.40 12.24
C LYS A 73 0.24 16.36 12.57
N GLU A 74 -0.51 15.50 11.89
CA GLU A 74 -1.96 15.41 12.02
C GLU A 74 -2.46 13.98 11.86
N ASP A 75 -3.59 13.69 12.51
CA ASP A 75 -4.28 12.42 12.34
C ASP A 75 -4.98 12.37 10.97
N ILE A 76 -5.12 11.16 10.42
CA ILE A 76 -5.91 10.93 9.21
C ILE A 76 -7.38 11.22 9.54
N PRO A 77 -8.09 12.04 8.75
CA PRO A 77 -9.52 12.28 8.98
C PRO A 77 -10.31 10.96 9.02
N GLU A 78 -11.24 10.85 9.97
CA GLU A 78 -12.10 9.68 10.06
C GLU A 78 -12.85 9.45 8.75
N SER A 79 -13.14 8.18 8.43
CA SER A 79 -13.91 7.80 7.24
C SER A 79 -13.30 8.24 5.89
N THR A 80 -11.99 8.50 5.83
CA THR A 80 -11.32 8.86 4.58
C THR A 80 -11.35 7.71 3.56
N ILE A 81 -12.18 7.83 2.53
CA ILE A 81 -12.21 6.89 1.40
C ILE A 81 -11.16 7.31 0.37
N VAL A 82 -10.38 6.35 -0.12
CA VAL A 82 -9.29 6.60 -1.07
C VAL A 82 -9.40 5.71 -2.30
N ALA A 83 -8.81 6.20 -3.39
CA ALA A 83 -8.56 5.43 -4.59
C ALA A 83 -7.08 5.55 -5.01
N PHE A 84 -6.67 4.64 -5.88
CA PHE A 84 -5.28 4.45 -6.26
C PHE A 84 -5.11 4.45 -7.76
N GLU A 85 -4.17 5.25 -8.25
CA GLU A 85 -3.83 5.31 -9.67
C GLU A 85 -2.94 4.12 -10.06
N ASN A 86 -3.29 3.44 -11.15
CA ASN A 86 -2.55 2.28 -11.69
C ASN A 86 -2.29 1.18 -10.65
N LEU A 87 -3.28 0.89 -9.80
CA LEU A 87 -3.18 -0.19 -8.81
C LEU A 87 -2.96 -1.54 -9.49
N THR A 88 -1.86 -2.19 -9.11
CA THR A 88 -1.49 -3.53 -9.57
C THR A 88 -1.35 -4.47 -8.38
N ILE A 89 -1.87 -5.68 -8.53
CA ILE A 89 -1.73 -6.77 -7.55
C ILE A 89 -0.95 -7.89 -8.21
N THR A 90 0.20 -8.23 -7.61
CA THR A 90 1.08 -9.29 -8.11
C THR A 90 1.12 -10.43 -7.10
N PRO A 91 0.67 -11.63 -7.46
CA PRO A 91 0.85 -12.79 -6.62
C PRO A 91 2.31 -13.28 -6.69
N TYR A 92 2.83 -13.74 -5.56
CA TYR A 92 4.15 -14.35 -5.48
C TYR A 92 4.13 -15.49 -4.47
N VAL A 93 5.08 -16.42 -4.58
CA VAL A 93 5.21 -17.53 -3.63
C VAL A 93 6.29 -17.20 -2.62
N GLN A 94 5.95 -17.28 -1.34
CA GLN A 94 6.89 -17.14 -0.24
C GLN A 94 6.60 -18.21 0.81
N ASN A 95 7.63 -18.95 1.21
CA ASN A 95 7.53 -20.03 2.20
C ASN A 95 6.43 -21.06 1.88
N GLY A 96 6.21 -21.37 0.59
CA GLY A 96 5.18 -22.31 0.14
C GLY A 96 3.76 -21.75 0.05
N TRP A 97 3.55 -20.48 0.40
CA TRP A 97 2.24 -19.82 0.36
C TRP A 97 2.16 -18.79 -0.75
N ILE A 98 0.98 -18.62 -1.33
CA ILE A 98 0.69 -17.50 -2.23
C ILE A 98 0.48 -16.25 -1.37
N GLN A 99 1.27 -15.24 -1.67
CA GLN A 99 1.22 -13.90 -1.09
C GLN A 99 0.83 -12.91 -2.17
N LEU A 100 0.28 -11.76 -1.78
CA LEU A 100 -0.07 -10.67 -2.70
C LEU A 100 0.78 -9.44 -2.39
N SER A 101 1.36 -8.85 -3.43
CA SER A 101 1.98 -7.52 -3.36
C SER A 101 1.09 -6.54 -4.11
N SER A 102 0.66 -5.47 -3.44
CA SER A 102 -0.11 -4.38 -4.05
C SER A 102 0.77 -3.13 -4.21
N LYS A 103 0.72 -2.53 -5.40
CA LYS A 103 1.45 -1.29 -5.72
C LYS A 103 0.59 -0.35 -6.55
N ALA A 104 0.74 0.95 -6.34
CA ALA A 104 0.11 1.99 -7.14
C ALA A 104 1.04 3.19 -7.29
N ASP A 105 0.76 4.05 -8.26
CA ASP A 105 1.58 5.22 -8.53
C ASP A 105 1.28 6.34 -7.54
N LYS A 106 -0.02 6.52 -7.24
CA LYS A 106 -0.55 7.61 -6.42
C LYS A 106 -1.79 7.18 -5.62
N CYS A 107 -2.03 7.85 -4.51
CA CYS A 107 -3.24 7.77 -3.69
C CYS A 107 -3.96 9.12 -3.68
N PHE A 108 -5.29 9.12 -3.75
CA PHE A 108 -6.12 10.32 -3.66
C PHE A 108 -7.42 10.03 -2.90
N VAL A 109 -7.97 11.07 -2.27
CA VAL A 109 -9.26 11.00 -1.57
C VAL A 109 -10.38 10.96 -2.61
N CYS A 110 -11.37 10.09 -2.40
CA CYS A 110 -12.61 10.11 -3.18
C CYS A 110 -13.50 11.23 -2.63
N GLU A 111 -13.99 12.12 -3.48
CA GLU A 111 -15.00 13.10 -3.08
C GLU A 111 -16.30 12.35 -2.72
N GLU A 112 -16.95 12.76 -1.62
CA GLU A 112 -18.33 12.34 -1.35
C GLU A 112 -19.25 13.01 -2.37
N GLU A 113 -20.00 12.22 -3.15
CA GLU A 113 -21.11 12.72 -3.99
C GLU A 113 -22.31 13.15 -3.13
#